data_AF-A0A432RXX8-F1
#
_entry.id   AF-A0A432RXX8-F1
#
_cell.length_a   1.000
_cell.length_b   1.000
_cell.length_c   1.000
_cell.angle_alpha   90.00
_cell.angle_beta   90.00
_cell.angle_gamma   90.00
#
_symmetry.space_group_name_H-M   'P 1'
#
loop_
_entity.id
_entity.type
_entity.pdbx_description
1 polymer ?
#
loop_
_entity_poly.entity_id
_entity_poly.type
_entity_poly.pdbx_seq_one_letter_code
_entity_poly.pdbx_strand_id
1 'polypeptide(L)' 'MNIREEFLKFFEKKGHKIYPSSPLVPDDPTLLFTNAGMVQFKPIFTGEVPAPNPPRATSSQLCLRAGG' A
#
# COMPACT_ATOMS: atom_id res chain seq x y z
N MET A 1 -9.02 21.76 -4.06
CA MET A 1 -8.49 20.62 -4.83
C MET A 1 -7.75 19.71 -3.87
N ASN A 2 -8.18 18.47 -3.72
CA ASN A 2 -7.57 17.50 -2.80
C ASN A 2 -6.94 16.37 -3.63
N ILE A 3 -5.67 16.54 -3.99
CA ILE A 3 -4.95 15.65 -4.92
C ILE A 3 -4.95 14.19 -4.42
N ARG A 4 -4.79 13.99 -3.10
CA ARG A 4 -4.81 12.65 -2.49
C ARG A 4 -6.14 11.97 -2.74
N GLU A 5 -7.23 12.67 -2.48
CA GLU A 5 -8.59 12.15 -2.66
C GLU A 5 -8.92 11.91 -4.13
N GLU A 6 -8.48 12.79 -5.03
CA GLU A 6 -8.66 12.64 -6.47
C GLU A 6 -7.94 11.39 -7.00
N PHE A 7 -6.69 11.14 -6.57
CA PHE A 7 -5.94 9.94 -6.91
C PHE A 7 -6.67 8.66 -6.46
N LEU A 8 -7.10 8.61 -5.20
CA LEU A 8 -7.78 7.43 -4.65
C LEU A 8 -9.11 7.17 -5.36
N LYS A 9 -9.93 8.21 -5.55
CA LYS A 9 -11.22 8.10 -6.25
C LYS A 9 -11.07 7.73 -7.72
N PHE A 10 -10.00 8.16 -8.39
CA PHE A 10 -9.74 7.76 -9.78
C PHE A 10 -9.55 6.24 -9.88
N PHE A 11 -8.72 5.66 -9.02
CA PHE A 11 -8.46 4.21 -9.05
C PHE A 11 -9.64 3.39 -8.52
N GLU A 12 -10.37 3.91 -7.54
CA GLU A 12 -11.64 3.33 -7.07
C GLU A 12 -12.65 3.19 -8.21
N LYS A 13 -12.86 4.25 -9.01
CA LYS A 13 -13.70 4.22 -10.23
C LYS A 13 -13.23 3.21 -11.28
N LYS A 14 -11.97 2.76 -11.22
CA LYS A 14 -11.39 1.72 -12.09
C LYS A 14 -11.41 0.32 -11.45
N GLY A 15 -12.14 0.17 -10.33
CA GLY A 15 -12.32 -1.10 -9.64
C GLY A 15 -11.18 -1.49 -8.69
N HIS A 16 -10.38 -0.53 -8.23
CA HIS A 16 -9.39 -0.78 -7.18
C HIS A 16 -10.03 -0.56 -5.81
N LYS A 17 -9.79 -1.47 -4.86
CA LYS A 17 -10.19 -1.25 -3.47
C LYS A 17 -9.24 -0.24 -2.81
N ILE A 18 -9.79 0.75 -2.12
CA ILE A 18 -8.99 1.69 -1.32
C ILE A 18 -8.52 1.00 -0.05
N TYR A 19 -7.22 1.03 0.21
CA TYR A 19 -6.60 0.58 1.45
C TYR A 19 -6.02 1.77 2.22
N PRO A 20 -6.12 1.78 3.56
CA PRO A 20 -5.49 2.80 4.38
C PRO A 20 -3.96 2.71 4.30
N SER A 21 -3.28 3.81 4.63
CA SER A 21 -1.85 3.79 4.87
C SER A 21 -1.55 2.82 6.02
N SER A 22 -0.59 1.92 5.83
CA SER A 22 -0.08 1.09 6.90
C SER A 22 0.78 1.93 7.86
N PRO A 23 1.06 1.42 9.08
CA PRO A 23 1.99 2.06 10.01
C PRO A 23 3.38 2.28 9.41
N LEU A 24 4.11 3.25 9.98
CA LEU A 24 5.46 3.60 9.55
C LEU A 24 6.50 2.57 10.00
N VAL A 25 6.23 1.86 11.10
CA VAL A 25 7.01 0.69 11.56
C VAL A 25 6.31 -0.57 11.05
N PRO A 26 6.94 -1.37 10.17
CA PRO A 26 6.35 -2.59 9.63
C PRO A 26 6.55 -3.79 10.57
N ASP A 27 5.75 -4.85 10.38
CA ASP A 27 5.95 -6.14 11.05
C ASP A 27 7.11 -6.96 10.45
N ASP A 28 7.60 -6.58 9.26
CA ASP A 28 8.72 -7.22 8.58
C ASP A 28 10.06 -6.85 9.26
N PRO A 29 10.77 -7.81 9.88
CA PRO A 29 12.01 -7.53 10.62
C PRO A 29 13.17 -7.08 9.73
N THR A 30 13.05 -7.22 8.41
CA THR A 30 14.08 -6.79 7.45
C THR A 30 13.95 -5.32 7.06
N LEU A 31 12.86 -4.65 7.46
CA LEU A 31 12.60 -3.25 7.15
C LEU A 31 12.58 -2.40 8.43
N LEU A 32 13.39 -1.35 8.46
CA LEU A 32 13.38 -0.40 9.56
C LEU A 32 12.12 0.46 9.56
N PHE A 33 11.71 0.94 8.39
CA PHE A 33 10.50 1.75 8.18
C PHE A 33 9.81 1.40 6.87
N THR A 34 8.50 1.64 6.80
CA THR A 34 7.73 1.57 5.55
C THR A 34 8.24 2.64 4.58
N ASN A 35 8.97 2.20 3.56
CA ASN A 35 9.64 3.08 2.58
C ASN A 35 8.88 3.21 1.25
N ALA A 36 7.84 2.39 1.05
CA ALA A 36 7.01 2.34 -0.14
C ALA A 36 5.59 1.81 0.16
N GLY A 37 4.63 2.17 -0.70
CA GLY A 37 3.24 1.70 -0.58
C GLY A 37 3.04 0.19 -0.79
N MET A 38 3.99 -0.49 -1.44
CA MET A 38 3.88 -1.93 -1.71
C MET A 38 4.16 -2.81 -0.49
N VAL A 39 4.79 -2.27 0.56
CA VAL A 39 5.28 -3.06 1.72
C VAL A 39 4.15 -3.85 2.37
N GLN A 40 2.99 -3.23 2.62
CA GLN A 40 1.82 -3.91 3.20
C GLN A 40 1.21 -5.01 2.30
N PHE A 41 1.57 -5.02 1.01
CA PHE A 41 1.10 -6.01 0.04
C PHE A 41 2.18 -7.05 -0.30
N LYS A 42 3.37 -6.99 0.31
CA LYS A 42 4.50 -7.88 0.03
C LYS A 42 4.12 -9.37 0.11
N PRO A 43 3.40 -9.87 1.14
CA PRO A 43 3.01 -11.28 1.21
C PRO A 43 2.11 -11.75 0.05
N ILE A 44 1.34 -10.83 -0.56
CA ILE A 44 0.54 -11.13 -1.75
C ILE A 44 1.46 -11.33 -2.96
N PHE A 45 2.47 -10.47 -3.10
CA PHE A 45 3.42 -10.55 -4.22
C PHE A 45 4.39 -11.73 -4.10
N THR A 46 4.72 -12.17 -2.88
CA THR A 46 5.56 -13.36 -2.66
C THR A 46 4.76 -14.67 -2.70
N GLY A 47 3.42 -14.60 -2.76
CA GLY A 47 2.54 -15.76 -2.80
C GLY A 47 2.29 -16.42 -1.44
N GLU A 48 2.74 -15.80 -0.35
CA GLU A 48 2.45 -16.24 1.03
C GLU A 48 0.96 -16.08 1.38
N VAL A 49 0.31 -15.04 0.84
CA VAL A 49 -1.11 -14.75 1.03
C VAL A 49 -1.79 -14.62 -0.34
N PRO A 50 -3.00 -15.17 -0.54
CA PRO A 50 -3.71 -15.01 -1.80
C PRO A 50 -4.06 -13.54 -2.08
N ALA A 51 -3.99 -13.15 -3.36
CA ALA A 51 -4.48 -11.85 -3.79
C ALA A 51 -6.00 -11.73 -3.60
N PRO A 52 -6.53 -10.54 -3.25
CA PRO A 52 -7.97 -10.30 -3.25
C PRO A 52 -8.54 -10.45 -4.66
N ASN A 53 -9.85 -10.69 -4.77
CA ASN A 53 -10.57 -10.68 -6.04
C ASN A 53 -11.57 -9.51 -6.06
N PRO A 54 -11.43 -8.52 -6.98
CA PRO A 54 -10.38 -8.39 -7.98
C PRO A 54 -9.01 -8.05 -7.36
N PRO A 55 -7.89 -8.44 -8.01
CA PRO A 55 -6.52 -8.21 -7.52
C PRO A 55 -6.08 -6.77 -7.79
N ARG A 56 -6.85 -5.80 -7.27
CA ARG A 56 -6.68 -4.37 -7.53
C ARG A 56 -6.82 -3.58 -6.23
N ALA A 57 -5.77 -2.84 -5.89
CA ALA A 57 -5.69 -2.02 -4.68
C ALA A 57 -5.16 -0.62 -5.01
N THR A 58 -5.59 0.38 -4.24
CA THR A 58 -5.01 1.73 -4.27
C THR A 58 -4.90 2.29 -2.85
N SER A 59 -3.85 3.06 -2.59
CA SER A 59 -3.58 3.64 -1.26
C SER A 59 -2.69 4.87 -1.40
N SER A 60 -2.67 5.72 -0.37
CA SER A 60 -1.70 6.81 -0.23
C SER A 60 -0.89 6.57 1.05
N GLN A 61 0.29 5.97 0.89
CA GLN A 61 1.12 5.50 2.02
C GLN A 61 2.02 6.62 2.55
N LEU A 62 2.00 6.84 3.86
CA LEU A 62 3.05 7.60 4.54
C LEU A 62 4.35 6.78 4.50
N CYS A 63 5.39 7.33 3.87
CA CYS A 63 6.68 6.65 3.71
C CYS A 63 7.79 7.44 4.40
N LEU A 64 8.75 6.73 5.00
CA LEU A 64 10.00 7.31 5.48
C LEU A 64 11.18 6.66 4.74
N ARG A 65 12.06 7.48 4.19
CA ARG A 65 13.31 7.05 3.56
C ARG A 65 14.48 7.71 4.27
N ALA A 66 14.81 7.14 5.43
CA ALA A 66 15.86 7.64 6.32
C ALA A 66 16.76 6.51 6.84
N GLY A 67 16.78 5.37 6.14
CA GLY A 67 17.54 4.19 6.52
C GLY A 67 17.05 2.94 5.77
N GLY A 68 17.99 2.04 5.51
CA GLY A 68 17.92 0.98 4.51
C GLY A 68 19.19 0.94 3.69
#